data_AF-A0A0S7X8T1-F1
#
_entry.id   AF-A0A0S7X8T1-F1
#
_cell.length_a   1.000
_cell.length_b   1.000
_cell.length_c   1.000
_cell.angle_alpha   90.00
_cell.angle_beta   90.00
_cell.angle_gamma   90.00
#
_symmetry.space_group_name_H-M   'P 1'
#
loop_
_entity.id
_entity.type
_entity.pdbx_description
1 polymer ?
#
loop_
_entity_poly.entity_id
_entity_poly.type
_entity_poly.pdbx_seq_one_letter_code
_entity_poly.pdbx_strand_id
1 'polypeptide(L)'
;MSEETIQDLLRITVRRSGKRAAVLFGEERITYEELDRESNRLANGLKSLGVKETTRVAMMLPNIPEFVCAFLAIQKIGAVAVPINTLYKTAEILHVLRDSGSHVIITLSNYVPAIQEILHETELRHIVSVGERDLTFAHPGCRFLHLILRKDAFGDVDEVYHTMGQILLDIAKRLHVRTAWYKHRGSLRADSKRLGGAVVQETEHDYVITLHLFTGPIDVDDFLEVIWVPPEIRDRIVEPMTSVEEETGTAVTHEVFREVALSVLNTTLGAELIDGNLTRDESFAYQRTKSLSSK
;
A
#
# COMPACT_ATOMS: atom_id res chain seq x y z
N MET A 1 -17.66 -16.93 -35.33
CA MET A 1 -16.85 -16.47 -34.19
C MET A 1 -17.27 -17.35 -33.02
N SER A 2 -16.39 -18.12 -32.40
CA SER A 2 -16.77 -18.87 -31.20
C SER A 2 -17.12 -17.88 -30.08
N GLU A 3 -18.28 -18.05 -29.44
CA GLU A 3 -18.70 -17.26 -28.26
C GLU A 3 -17.98 -17.76 -26.99
N GLU A 4 -16.65 -17.92 -27.07
CA GLU A 4 -15.87 -18.34 -25.92
C GLU A 4 -15.56 -17.14 -25.03
N THR A 5 -15.94 -17.24 -23.76
CA THR A 5 -15.60 -16.21 -22.77
C THR A 5 -14.12 -16.30 -22.38
N ILE A 6 -13.57 -15.23 -21.77
CA ILE A 6 -12.22 -15.25 -21.19
C ILE A 6 -12.06 -16.41 -20.19
N GLN A 7 -13.12 -16.73 -19.44
CA GLN A 7 -13.13 -17.85 -18.51
C GLN A 7 -13.00 -19.20 -19.22
N ASP A 8 -13.67 -19.37 -20.36
CA ASP A 8 -13.57 -20.60 -21.15
C ASP A 8 -12.16 -20.80 -21.70
N LEU A 9 -11.56 -19.74 -22.23
CA LEU A 9 -10.19 -19.75 -22.72
C LEU A 9 -9.19 -20.10 -21.62
N LEU A 10 -9.35 -19.54 -20.42
CA LEU A 10 -8.52 -19.88 -19.27
C LEU A 10 -8.66 -21.35 -18.89
N ARG A 11 -9.90 -21.87 -18.79
CA ARG A 11 -10.17 -23.27 -18.44
C ARG A 11 -9.57 -24.25 -19.47
N ILE A 12 -9.69 -23.95 -20.76
CA ILE A 12 -9.08 -24.74 -21.83
C ILE A 12 -7.55 -24.72 -21.69
N THR A 13 -6.97 -23.55 -21.41
CA THR A 13 -5.52 -23.38 -21.27
C THR A 13 -4.97 -24.12 -20.05
N VAL A 14 -5.66 -24.08 -18.91
CA VAL A 14 -5.29 -24.83 -17.70
C VAL A 14 -5.27 -26.34 -17.97
N ARG A 15 -6.29 -26.87 -18.67
CA ARG A 15 -6.34 -28.29 -19.03
C ARG A 15 -5.20 -28.71 -19.96
N ARG A 16 -4.81 -27.84 -20.90
CA ARG A 16 -3.77 -28.13 -21.90
C ARG A 16 -2.35 -27.86 -21.41
N SER A 17 -2.16 -26.91 -20.50
CA SER A 17 -0.85 -26.33 -20.18
C SER A 17 -0.80 -25.72 -18.77
N GLY A 18 -1.51 -26.29 -17.80
CA GLY A 18 -1.63 -25.76 -16.44
C GLY A 18 -0.30 -25.42 -15.76
N LYS A 19 0.74 -26.25 -15.95
CA LYS A 19 2.08 -26.03 -15.35
C LYS A 19 2.95 -25.01 -16.08
N ARG A 20 2.53 -24.48 -17.24
CA ARG A 20 3.28 -23.40 -17.92
C ARG A 20 3.11 -22.10 -17.16
N ALA A 21 4.14 -21.25 -17.20
CA ALA A 21 4.07 -19.90 -16.67
C ALA A 21 2.95 -19.11 -17.38
N ALA A 22 2.06 -18.51 -16.59
CA ALA A 22 1.07 -17.55 -17.02
C ALA A 22 1.51 -16.11 -16.72
N VAL A 23 2.15 -15.91 -15.57
CA VAL A 23 2.71 -14.62 -15.15
C VAL A 23 4.16 -14.82 -14.72
N LEU A 24 5.03 -13.93 -15.18
CA LEU A 24 6.40 -13.78 -14.70
C LEU A 24 6.50 -12.39 -14.07
N PHE A 25 6.97 -12.33 -12.82
CA PHE A 25 7.06 -11.09 -12.07
C PHE A 25 8.35 -11.06 -11.25
N GLY A 26 9.37 -10.36 -11.78
CA GLY A 26 10.74 -10.55 -11.34
C GLY A 26 11.14 -12.03 -11.44
N GLU A 27 11.66 -12.60 -10.35
CA GLU A 27 12.00 -14.03 -10.27
C GLU A 27 10.80 -14.95 -10.00
N GLU A 28 9.63 -14.39 -9.68
CA GLU A 28 8.45 -15.20 -9.41
C GLU A 28 7.80 -15.69 -10.70
N ARG A 29 7.36 -16.94 -10.65
CA ARG A 29 6.62 -17.59 -11.71
C ARG A 29 5.30 -18.10 -11.16
N ILE A 30 4.20 -17.64 -11.74
CA ILE A 30 2.87 -18.16 -11.48
C ILE A 30 2.40 -18.93 -12.70
N THR A 31 2.03 -20.19 -12.50
CA THR A 31 1.52 -21.07 -13.55
C THR A 31 0.04 -20.80 -13.85
N TYR A 32 -0.45 -21.27 -15.01
CA TYR A 32 -1.88 -21.17 -15.35
C TYR A 32 -2.78 -21.86 -14.31
N GLU A 33 -2.36 -23.00 -13.77
CA GLU A 33 -3.10 -23.74 -12.73
C GLU A 33 -3.18 -22.95 -11.43
N GLU A 34 -2.09 -22.32 -11.01
CA GLU A 34 -2.07 -21.46 -9.82
C GLU A 34 -2.93 -20.22 -10.04
N LEU A 35 -2.79 -19.54 -11.17
CA LEU A 35 -3.57 -18.35 -11.50
C LEU A 35 -5.08 -18.65 -11.51
N ASP A 36 -5.50 -19.78 -12.09
CA ASP A 36 -6.91 -20.19 -12.08
C ASP A 36 -7.41 -20.49 -10.66
N ARG A 37 -6.61 -21.21 -9.85
CA ARG A 37 -6.96 -21.51 -8.46
C ARG A 37 -7.12 -20.25 -7.62
N GLU A 38 -6.15 -19.33 -7.67
CA GLU A 38 -6.18 -18.10 -6.88
C GLU A 38 -7.31 -17.17 -7.32
N SER A 39 -7.53 -17.02 -8.64
CA SER A 39 -8.65 -16.20 -9.16
C SER A 39 -10.01 -16.82 -8.87
N ASN A 40 -10.14 -18.15 -8.85
CA ASN A 40 -11.36 -18.83 -8.38
C ASN A 40 -11.61 -18.58 -6.89
N ARG A 41 -10.57 -18.61 -6.05
CA ARG A 41 -10.70 -18.32 -4.60
C ARG A 41 -11.19 -16.90 -4.38
N LEU A 42 -10.57 -15.92 -5.04
CA LEU A 42 -10.99 -14.53 -4.97
C LEU A 42 -12.41 -14.32 -5.51
N ALA A 43 -12.77 -14.97 -6.62
CA ALA A 43 -14.12 -14.89 -7.19
C ALA A 43 -15.19 -15.39 -6.19
N ASN A 44 -14.93 -16.48 -5.48
CA ASN A 44 -15.83 -16.99 -4.45
C ASN A 44 -15.95 -16.04 -3.25
N GLY A 45 -14.84 -15.42 -2.83
CA GLY A 45 -14.87 -14.39 -1.78
C GLY A 45 -15.65 -13.15 -2.20
N LEU A 46 -15.48 -12.67 -3.43
CA LEU A 46 -16.27 -11.54 -3.95
C LEU A 46 -17.77 -11.89 -4.01
N LYS A 47 -18.13 -13.12 -4.41
CA LYS A 47 -19.52 -13.58 -4.37
C LYS A 47 -20.11 -13.58 -2.95
N SER A 48 -19.34 -13.96 -1.93
CA SER A 48 -19.81 -13.90 -0.54
C SER A 48 -19.98 -12.46 -0.02
N LEU A 49 -19.33 -11.49 -0.65
CA LEU A 49 -19.54 -10.05 -0.43
C LEU A 49 -20.70 -9.47 -1.26
N GLY A 50 -21.48 -10.32 -1.96
CA GLY A 50 -22.64 -9.90 -2.74
C GLY A 50 -22.32 -9.45 -4.17
N VAL A 51 -21.08 -9.62 -4.65
CA VAL A 51 -20.74 -9.35 -6.05
C VAL A 51 -21.40 -10.40 -6.95
N LYS A 52 -22.15 -9.92 -7.93
CA LYS A 52 -22.86 -10.73 -8.94
C LYS A 52 -22.60 -10.20 -10.34
N GLU A 53 -23.14 -10.88 -11.34
CA GLU A 53 -23.08 -10.43 -12.73
C GLU A 53 -23.49 -8.96 -12.86
N THR A 54 -22.81 -8.20 -13.73
CA THR A 54 -22.96 -6.74 -13.95
C THR A 54 -22.60 -5.84 -12.75
N THR A 55 -22.23 -6.39 -11.59
CA THR A 55 -21.75 -5.59 -10.46
C THR A 55 -20.43 -4.92 -10.82
N ARG A 56 -20.30 -3.63 -10.51
CA ARG A 56 -19.06 -2.87 -10.69
C ARG A 56 -18.16 -3.07 -9.47
N VAL A 57 -16.94 -3.53 -9.73
CA VAL A 57 -15.90 -3.75 -8.72
C VAL A 57 -14.72 -2.86 -9.06
N ALA A 58 -14.43 -1.90 -8.17
CA ALA A 58 -13.26 -1.04 -8.33
C ALA A 58 -11.98 -1.86 -8.13
N MET A 59 -10.97 -1.59 -8.95
CA MET A 59 -9.66 -2.21 -8.88
C MET A 59 -8.58 -1.14 -8.85
N MET A 60 -7.97 -0.93 -7.69
CA MET A 60 -6.84 -0.01 -7.52
C MET A 60 -5.59 -0.83 -7.20
N LEU A 61 -5.01 -1.44 -8.24
CA LEU A 61 -3.84 -2.29 -8.15
C LEU A 61 -2.81 -1.88 -9.21
N PRO A 62 -1.50 -1.92 -8.89
CA PRO A 62 -0.43 -1.67 -9.86
C PRO A 62 -0.28 -2.88 -10.81
N ASN A 63 0.70 -2.84 -11.71
CA ASN A 63 1.02 -3.94 -12.63
C ASN A 63 1.73 -5.11 -11.93
N ILE A 64 1.02 -5.78 -11.03
CA ILE A 64 1.49 -6.91 -10.22
C ILE A 64 0.61 -8.15 -10.46
N PRO A 65 1.04 -9.36 -10.04
CA PRO A 65 0.26 -10.57 -10.28
C PRO A 65 -1.17 -10.54 -9.71
N GLU A 66 -1.38 -9.88 -8.58
CA GLU A 66 -2.70 -9.68 -7.97
C GLU A 66 -3.66 -8.96 -8.90
N PHE A 67 -3.19 -8.04 -9.75
CA PHE A 67 -4.04 -7.37 -10.74
C PHE A 67 -4.64 -8.40 -11.71
N VAL A 68 -3.80 -9.28 -12.28
CA VAL A 68 -4.26 -10.31 -13.22
C VAL A 68 -5.23 -11.27 -12.53
N CYS A 69 -4.91 -11.68 -11.31
CA CYS A 69 -5.76 -12.57 -10.50
C CYS A 69 -7.13 -11.93 -10.21
N ALA A 70 -7.14 -10.66 -9.75
CA ALA A 70 -8.35 -9.90 -9.43
C ALA A 70 -9.21 -9.65 -10.67
N PHE A 71 -8.59 -9.28 -11.79
CA PHE A 71 -9.31 -9.09 -13.04
C PHE A 71 -10.00 -10.37 -13.48
N LEU A 72 -9.27 -11.50 -13.51
CA LEU A 72 -9.85 -12.81 -13.85
C LEU A 72 -10.94 -13.24 -12.87
N ALA A 73 -10.77 -12.97 -11.58
CA ALA A 73 -11.79 -13.26 -10.57
C ALA A 73 -13.10 -12.51 -10.84
N ILE A 74 -13.03 -11.22 -11.19
CA ILE A 74 -14.19 -10.40 -11.56
C ILE A 74 -14.84 -10.93 -12.84
N GLN A 75 -14.05 -11.25 -13.87
CA GLN A 75 -14.55 -11.79 -15.13
C GLN A 75 -15.26 -13.15 -14.94
N LYS A 76 -14.76 -14.01 -14.04
CA LYS A 76 -15.40 -15.31 -13.70
C LYS A 76 -16.78 -15.18 -13.03
N ILE A 77 -17.11 -14.00 -12.50
CA ILE A 77 -18.42 -13.70 -11.93
C ILE A 77 -19.36 -13.12 -13.01
N GLY A 78 -18.82 -12.64 -14.13
CA GLY A 78 -19.53 -11.76 -15.07
C GLY A 78 -19.70 -10.33 -14.52
N ALA A 79 -18.88 -9.95 -13.54
CA ALA A 79 -18.85 -8.60 -12.99
C ALA A 79 -17.98 -7.67 -13.85
N VAL A 80 -18.08 -6.36 -13.62
CA VAL A 80 -17.38 -5.32 -14.37
C VAL A 80 -16.23 -4.76 -13.53
N ALA A 81 -15.00 -4.90 -14.02
CA ALA A 81 -13.84 -4.29 -13.39
C ALA A 81 -13.80 -2.79 -13.72
N VAL A 82 -13.66 -1.95 -12.69
CA VAL A 82 -13.48 -0.50 -12.82
C VAL A 82 -12.04 -0.17 -12.40
N PRO A 83 -11.09 -0.06 -13.34
CA PRO A 83 -9.70 0.22 -13.00
C PRO A 83 -9.55 1.65 -12.46
N ILE A 84 -8.85 1.77 -11.34
CA ILE A 84 -8.46 3.04 -10.72
C ILE A 84 -6.92 3.06 -10.72
N ASN A 85 -6.34 4.12 -11.26
CA ASN A 85 -4.89 4.28 -11.24
C ASN A 85 -4.42 4.42 -9.78
N THR A 86 -3.43 3.63 -9.37
CA THR A 86 -2.89 3.65 -8.00
C THR A 86 -2.24 4.97 -7.61
N LEU A 87 -1.95 5.82 -8.59
CA LEU A 87 -1.28 7.10 -8.42
C LEU A 87 -2.28 8.26 -8.35
N TYR A 88 -3.58 8.00 -8.48
CA TYR A 88 -4.61 8.99 -8.23
C TYR A 88 -4.62 9.43 -6.77
N LYS A 89 -4.83 10.72 -6.56
CA LYS A 89 -5.03 11.33 -5.25
C LYS A 89 -6.46 11.08 -4.78
N THR A 90 -6.68 11.29 -3.50
CA THR A 90 -7.96 11.14 -2.81
C THR A 90 -9.17 11.72 -3.58
N ALA A 91 -9.03 12.92 -4.17
CA ALA A 91 -10.12 13.54 -4.94
C ALA A 91 -10.44 12.81 -6.26
N GLU A 92 -9.43 12.30 -6.97
CA GLU A 92 -9.59 11.57 -8.23
C GLU A 92 -10.12 10.16 -7.97
N ILE A 93 -9.64 9.50 -6.91
CA ILE A 93 -10.19 8.22 -6.44
C ILE A 93 -11.68 8.39 -6.11
N LEU A 94 -12.03 9.43 -5.34
CA LEU A 94 -13.41 9.74 -4.97
C LEU A 94 -14.30 9.96 -6.20
N HIS A 95 -13.80 10.69 -7.20
CA HIS A 95 -14.54 10.93 -8.44
C HIS A 95 -14.91 9.61 -9.14
N VAL A 96 -13.94 8.71 -9.33
CA VAL A 96 -14.18 7.41 -9.99
C VAL A 96 -15.10 6.51 -9.15
N LEU A 97 -14.94 6.51 -7.82
CA LEU A 97 -15.80 5.72 -6.94
C LEU A 97 -17.25 6.19 -6.96
N ARG A 98 -17.48 7.51 -6.98
CA ARG A 98 -18.82 8.09 -7.10
C ARG A 98 -19.46 7.81 -8.45
N ASP A 99 -18.73 8.03 -9.54
CA ASP A 99 -19.23 7.79 -10.89
C ASP A 99 -19.56 6.30 -11.14
N SER A 100 -18.67 5.42 -10.67
CA SER A 100 -18.87 3.98 -10.83
C SER A 100 -19.93 3.39 -9.90
N GLY A 101 -20.25 4.02 -8.76
CA GLY A 101 -21.15 3.44 -7.76
C GLY A 101 -20.71 2.04 -7.28
N SER A 102 -19.40 1.79 -7.27
CA SER A 102 -18.84 0.50 -6.86
C SER A 102 -19.01 0.31 -5.36
N HIS A 103 -19.45 -0.89 -4.95
CA HIS A 103 -19.65 -1.24 -3.54
C HIS A 103 -18.45 -1.99 -2.94
N VAL A 104 -17.57 -2.48 -3.81
CA VAL A 104 -16.35 -3.22 -3.47
C VAL A 104 -15.18 -2.60 -4.22
N ILE A 105 -14.06 -2.39 -3.51
CA ILE A 105 -12.77 -2.06 -4.11
C ILE A 105 -11.74 -3.12 -3.74
N ILE A 106 -10.97 -3.56 -4.73
CA ILE A 106 -9.80 -4.43 -4.55
C ILE A 106 -8.55 -3.56 -4.63
N THR A 107 -7.69 -3.62 -3.62
CA THR A 107 -6.48 -2.80 -3.57
C THR A 107 -5.37 -3.45 -2.74
N LEU A 108 -4.19 -2.81 -2.66
CA LEU A 108 -3.13 -3.19 -1.74
C LEU A 108 -3.34 -2.51 -0.37
N SER A 109 -2.84 -3.12 0.70
CA SER A 109 -3.00 -2.63 2.07
C SER A 109 -2.51 -1.18 2.26
N ASN A 110 -1.42 -0.81 1.60
CA ASN A 110 -0.86 0.54 1.67
C ASN A 110 -1.75 1.63 1.05
N TYR A 111 -2.74 1.30 0.22
CA TYR A 111 -3.70 2.27 -0.35
C TYR A 111 -5.00 2.42 0.46
N VAL A 112 -5.27 1.49 1.37
CA VAL A 112 -6.48 1.51 2.23
C VAL A 112 -6.65 2.83 2.99
N PRO A 113 -5.61 3.47 3.55
CA PRO A 113 -5.79 4.70 4.34
C PRO A 113 -6.36 5.84 3.49
N ALA A 114 -5.87 6.01 2.26
CA ALA A 114 -6.36 7.03 1.33
C ALA A 114 -7.83 6.79 0.94
N ILE A 115 -8.25 5.53 0.81
CA ILE A 115 -9.66 5.16 0.54
C ILE A 115 -10.52 5.41 1.79
N GLN A 116 -10.00 5.12 2.99
CA GLN A 116 -10.71 5.36 4.24
C GLN A 116 -11.00 6.86 4.46
N GLU A 117 -10.08 7.76 4.07
CA GLU A 117 -10.30 9.22 4.15
C GLU A 117 -11.60 9.65 3.45
N ILE A 118 -11.95 9.00 2.33
CA ILE A 118 -13.13 9.33 1.51
C ILE A 118 -14.28 8.33 1.65
N LEU A 119 -14.17 7.35 2.54
CA LEU A 119 -15.15 6.27 2.63
C LEU A 119 -16.57 6.81 2.85
N HIS A 120 -16.69 7.81 3.73
CA HIS A 120 -17.93 8.50 4.07
C HIS A 120 -18.58 9.27 2.91
N GLU A 121 -17.86 9.45 1.80
CA GLU A 121 -18.29 10.16 0.60
C GLU A 121 -18.62 9.22 -0.57
N THR A 122 -18.59 7.91 -0.36
CA THR A 122 -18.73 6.85 -1.38
C THR A 122 -19.80 5.82 -1.01
N GLU A 123 -20.17 4.97 -1.98
CA GLU A 123 -21.04 3.80 -1.78
C GLU A 123 -20.27 2.52 -1.40
N LEU A 124 -18.95 2.63 -1.13
CA LEU A 124 -18.12 1.48 -0.80
C LEU A 124 -18.55 0.87 0.54
N ARG A 125 -18.70 -0.46 0.55
CA ARG A 125 -19.01 -1.27 1.74
C ARG A 125 -17.89 -2.21 2.11
N HIS A 126 -17.09 -2.61 1.13
CA HIS A 126 -16.00 -3.57 1.33
C HIS A 126 -14.72 -3.06 0.66
N ILE A 127 -13.64 -3.02 1.45
CA ILE A 127 -12.28 -2.85 0.95
C ILE A 127 -11.62 -4.22 1.04
N VAL A 128 -11.35 -4.83 -0.11
CA VAL A 128 -10.66 -6.11 -0.22
C VAL A 128 -9.18 -5.82 -0.44
N SER A 129 -8.39 -5.91 0.62
CA SER A 129 -6.94 -5.90 0.47
C SER A 129 -6.46 -7.23 -0.09
N VAL A 130 -5.63 -7.21 -1.12
CA VAL A 130 -5.06 -8.40 -1.75
C VAL A 130 -3.55 -8.39 -1.71
N GLY A 131 -2.98 -9.60 -1.70
CA GLY A 131 -1.55 -9.82 -1.68
C GLY A 131 -0.94 -9.60 -0.29
N GLU A 132 0.32 -10.03 -0.17
CA GLU A 132 1.19 -9.64 0.94
C GLU A 132 2.10 -8.46 0.55
N ARG A 133 1.91 -7.94 -0.67
CA ARG A 133 2.73 -6.90 -1.29
C ARG A 133 2.29 -5.52 -0.84
N ASP A 134 3.24 -4.71 -0.43
CA ASP A 134 3.08 -3.28 -0.24
C ASP A 134 3.98 -2.54 -1.21
N LEU A 135 3.45 -1.54 -1.90
CA LEU A 135 4.29 -0.61 -2.64
C LEU A 135 4.85 0.42 -1.66
N THR A 136 6.06 0.14 -1.21
CA THR A 136 6.84 1.06 -0.39
C THR A 136 7.95 1.65 -1.26
N PHE A 137 8.12 2.97 -1.23
CA PHE A 137 9.25 3.63 -1.88
C PHE A 137 10.55 3.26 -1.15
N ALA A 138 11.21 2.18 -1.59
CA ALA A 138 12.49 1.74 -1.06
C ALA A 138 13.63 2.45 -1.82
N HIS A 139 14.02 3.63 -1.34
CA HIS A 139 15.13 4.42 -1.87
C HIS A 139 16.20 4.61 -0.78
N PRO A 140 17.51 4.71 -1.10
CA PRO A 140 18.56 4.97 -0.09
C PRO A 140 18.34 6.26 0.72
N GLY A 141 17.62 7.22 0.15
CA GLY A 141 17.18 8.46 0.81
C GLY A 141 16.04 8.26 1.82
N CYS A 142 15.42 7.09 1.91
CA CYS A 142 14.35 6.78 2.85
C CYS A 142 14.88 6.19 4.17
N ARG A 143 14.20 6.48 5.27
CA ARG A 143 14.35 5.79 6.55
C ARG A 143 13.01 5.24 6.99
N PHE A 144 13.05 4.04 7.56
CA PHE A 144 11.86 3.32 8.01
C PHE A 144 11.93 3.05 9.51
N LEU A 145 10.79 3.16 10.18
CA LEU A 145 10.57 2.64 11.53
C LEU A 145 9.43 1.63 11.45
N HIS A 146 9.71 0.39 11.82
CA HIS A 146 8.72 -0.67 11.90
C HIS A 146 8.37 -0.89 13.38
N LEU A 147 7.08 -0.76 13.70
CA LEU A 147 6.56 -0.89 15.05
C LEU A 147 5.47 -1.95 15.05
N ILE A 148 5.47 -2.80 16.07
CA ILE A 148 4.37 -3.72 16.34
C ILE A 148 3.81 -3.36 17.70
N LEU A 149 2.57 -2.90 17.69
CA LEU A 149 1.90 -2.40 18.89
C LEU A 149 0.60 -3.16 19.07
N ARG A 150 0.32 -3.58 20.32
CA ARG A 150 -0.91 -4.27 20.64
C ARG A 150 -2.11 -3.34 20.45
N LYS A 151 -3.22 -3.88 19.92
CA LYS A 151 -4.43 -3.08 19.69
C LYS A 151 -5.03 -2.52 20.98
N ASP A 152 -4.88 -3.23 22.10
CA ASP A 152 -5.38 -2.80 23.41
C ASP A 152 -4.70 -1.54 23.97
N ALA A 153 -3.57 -1.11 23.37
CA ALA A 153 -2.91 0.13 23.71
C ALA A 153 -3.59 1.38 23.11
N PHE A 154 -4.58 1.21 22.21
CA PHE A 154 -5.27 2.29 21.52
C PHE A 154 -6.79 2.06 21.55
N GLY A 155 -7.56 3.13 21.58
CA GLY A 155 -9.02 3.08 21.54
C GLY A 155 -9.55 2.69 20.16
N ASP A 156 -8.94 3.22 19.09
CA ASP A 156 -9.27 2.92 17.70
C ASP A 156 -8.08 3.18 16.76
N VAL A 157 -8.29 2.91 15.47
CA VAL A 157 -7.27 3.13 14.43
C VAL A 157 -6.97 4.61 14.20
N ASP A 158 -7.90 5.53 14.50
CA ASP A 158 -7.67 6.97 14.38
C ASP A 158 -6.64 7.47 15.38
N GLU A 159 -6.73 6.97 16.61
CA GLU A 159 -5.75 7.25 17.67
C GLU A 159 -4.35 6.75 17.29
N VAL A 160 -4.26 5.59 16.64
CA VAL A 160 -2.98 5.06 16.11
C VAL A 160 -2.41 6.03 15.08
N TYR A 161 -3.17 6.41 14.06
CA TYR A 161 -2.70 7.33 13.03
C TYR A 161 -2.31 8.70 13.59
N HIS A 162 -3.08 9.22 14.55
CA HIS A 162 -2.75 10.46 15.23
C HIS A 162 -1.40 10.35 15.95
N THR A 163 -1.24 9.32 16.79
CA THR A 163 -0.02 9.10 17.58
C THR A 163 1.20 8.93 16.68
N MET A 164 1.10 8.08 15.65
CA MET A 164 2.16 7.82 14.69
C MET A 164 2.52 9.07 13.86
N GLY A 165 1.51 9.85 13.49
CA GLY A 165 1.69 11.14 12.82
C GLY A 165 2.44 12.15 13.66
N GLN A 166 2.14 12.24 14.96
CA GLN A 166 2.88 13.11 15.89
C GLN A 166 4.33 12.67 16.07
N ILE A 167 4.58 11.37 16.20
CA ILE A 167 5.95 10.82 16.27
C ILE A 167 6.75 11.25 15.02
N LEU A 168 6.19 11.06 13.83
CA LEU A 168 6.83 11.47 12.57
C LEU A 168 7.07 12.99 12.51
N LEU A 169 6.09 13.78 12.94
CA LEU A 169 6.19 15.24 12.95
C LEU A 169 7.29 15.72 13.91
N ASP A 170 7.37 15.14 15.11
CA ASP A 170 8.39 15.48 16.09
C ASP A 170 9.79 15.09 15.64
N ILE A 171 9.94 13.92 14.99
CA ILE A 171 11.20 13.52 14.36
C ILE A 171 11.61 14.55 13.30
N ALA A 172 10.73 14.92 12.37
CA ALA A 172 11.04 15.88 11.33
C ALA A 172 11.40 17.28 11.88
N LYS A 173 10.70 17.75 12.91
CA LYS A 173 11.02 19.02 13.59
C LYS A 173 12.37 18.98 14.29
N ARG A 174 12.73 17.86 14.94
CA ARG A 174 14.05 17.67 15.56
C ARG A 174 15.17 17.58 14.54
N LEU A 175 14.87 17.08 13.34
CA LEU A 175 15.74 17.15 12.16
C LEU A 175 15.67 18.51 11.45
N HIS A 176 15.08 19.53 12.07
CA HIS A 176 15.04 20.93 11.62
C HIS A 176 14.15 21.25 10.41
N VAL A 177 13.24 20.36 10.02
CA VAL A 177 12.22 20.67 9.00
C VAL A 177 11.11 21.54 9.62
N ARG A 178 11.23 22.86 9.50
CA ARG A 178 10.36 23.83 10.21
C ARG A 178 8.94 23.90 9.68
N THR A 179 8.75 23.70 8.38
CA THR A 179 7.46 23.75 7.69
C THR A 179 6.71 22.42 7.77
N ALA A 180 7.22 21.45 8.53
CA ALA A 180 6.62 20.13 8.65
C ALA A 180 5.25 20.19 9.34
N TRP A 181 4.28 19.46 8.77
CA TRP A 181 2.96 19.23 9.35
C TRP A 181 2.44 17.85 8.94
N TYR A 182 1.54 17.29 9.74
CA TYR A 182 0.96 15.97 9.51
C TYR A 182 -0.50 16.09 9.03
N LYS A 183 -0.82 15.46 7.90
CA LYS A 183 -2.19 15.30 7.43
C LYS A 183 -2.76 14.02 8.04
N HIS A 184 -3.83 14.12 8.83
CA HIS A 184 -4.48 12.98 9.50
C HIS A 184 -4.74 11.79 8.55
N ARG A 185 -4.43 10.56 9.01
CA ARG A 185 -4.44 9.29 8.22
C ARG A 185 -3.61 9.31 6.93
N GLY A 186 -2.78 10.32 6.75
CA GLY A 186 -2.11 10.60 5.49
C GLY A 186 -0.61 10.76 5.63
N SER A 187 -0.08 11.68 4.83
CA SER A 187 1.34 11.96 4.70
C SER A 187 1.83 13.01 5.68
N LEU A 188 3.09 12.85 6.09
CA LEU A 188 3.88 13.96 6.64
C LEU A 188 4.31 14.83 5.46
N ARG A 189 4.17 16.15 5.60
CA ARG A 189 4.43 17.11 4.52
C ARG A 189 5.27 18.28 5.02
N ALA A 190 6.06 18.86 4.12
CA ALA A 190 6.69 20.17 4.30
C ALA A 190 6.14 21.10 3.22
N ASP A 191 5.50 22.19 3.65
CA ASP A 191 4.63 23.01 2.80
C ASP A 191 3.61 22.15 2.03
N SER A 192 3.66 22.13 0.70
CA SER A 192 2.77 21.36 -0.16
C SER A 192 3.34 20.01 -0.61
N LYS A 193 4.60 19.71 -0.24
CA LYS A 193 5.35 18.53 -0.69
C LYS A 193 5.34 17.42 0.36
N ARG A 194 5.26 16.17 -0.07
CA ARG A 194 5.31 14.98 0.79
C ARG A 194 6.73 14.73 1.29
N LEU A 195 6.87 14.53 2.61
CA LEU A 195 8.12 14.25 3.31
C LEU A 195 8.18 12.82 3.89
N GLY A 196 7.03 12.16 4.01
CA GLY A 196 6.93 10.82 4.56
C GLY A 196 5.49 10.41 4.86
N GLY A 197 5.31 9.44 5.75
CA GLY A 197 3.98 9.01 6.17
C GLY A 197 3.99 7.72 6.99
N ALA A 198 2.79 7.29 7.35
CA ALA A 198 2.56 6.07 8.12
C ALA A 198 1.64 5.13 7.36
N VAL A 199 1.99 3.85 7.36
CA VAL A 199 1.12 2.76 6.93
C VAL A 199 0.81 1.93 8.16
N VAL A 200 -0.47 1.73 8.46
CA VAL A 200 -0.95 0.91 9.58
C VAL A 200 -1.66 -0.30 8.98
N GLN A 201 -1.21 -1.49 9.36
CA GLN A 201 -1.86 -2.74 9.03
C GLN A 201 -2.42 -3.37 10.29
N GLU A 202 -3.63 -3.89 10.18
CA GLU A 202 -4.31 -4.55 11.30
C GLU A 202 -4.16 -6.06 11.20
N THR A 203 -3.72 -6.69 12.28
CA THR A 203 -3.83 -8.13 12.48
C THR A 203 -4.95 -8.44 13.48
N GLU A 204 -5.06 -9.68 13.95
CA GLU A 204 -6.08 -10.06 14.94
C GLU A 204 -5.89 -9.32 16.27
N HIS A 205 -4.65 -9.17 16.73
CA HIS A 205 -4.33 -8.61 18.06
C HIS A 205 -3.41 -7.39 18.03
N ASP A 206 -2.77 -7.12 16.89
CA ASP A 206 -1.73 -6.10 16.79
C ASP A 206 -1.97 -5.14 15.62
N TYR A 207 -1.30 -3.99 15.71
CA TYR A 207 -1.03 -3.09 14.62
C TYR A 207 0.41 -3.30 14.16
N VAL A 208 0.60 -3.61 12.88
CA VAL A 208 1.91 -3.59 12.21
C VAL A 208 2.03 -2.24 11.51
N ILE A 209 2.91 -1.38 12.02
CA ILE A 209 3.04 0.01 11.60
C ILE A 209 4.38 0.21 10.91
N THR A 210 4.35 0.81 9.73
CA THR A 210 5.54 1.26 9.02
C THR A 210 5.50 2.77 8.87
N LEU A 211 6.38 3.46 9.59
CA LEU A 211 6.64 4.88 9.40
C LEU A 211 7.78 5.03 8.41
N HIS A 212 7.67 5.98 7.48
CA HIS A 212 8.74 6.31 6.56
C HIS A 212 8.99 7.82 6.51
N LEU A 213 10.25 8.19 6.41
CA LEU A 213 10.70 9.57 6.26
C LEU A 213 11.71 9.66 5.12
N PHE A 214 11.55 10.64 4.25
CA PHE A 214 12.50 10.95 3.17
C PHE A 214 13.61 11.83 3.75
N THR A 215 14.74 11.22 4.07
CA THR A 215 15.90 11.91 4.65
C THR A 215 16.83 12.52 3.62
N GLY A 216 16.91 11.96 2.42
CA GLY A 216 17.64 12.51 1.28
C GLY A 216 16.76 12.55 0.03
N PRO A 217 17.22 13.20 -1.06
CA PRO A 217 16.46 13.33 -2.30
C PRO A 217 15.98 11.96 -2.80
N ILE A 218 14.75 11.92 -3.32
CA ILE A 218 14.12 10.70 -3.81
C ILE A 218 14.02 10.79 -5.31
N ASP A 219 14.78 9.96 -6.02
CA ASP A 219 14.54 9.72 -7.43
C ASP A 219 13.32 8.79 -7.57
N VAL A 220 12.36 9.22 -8.39
CA VAL A 220 11.11 8.49 -8.64
C VAL A 220 11.17 7.69 -9.93
N ASP A 221 12.23 7.84 -10.72
CA ASP A 221 12.38 7.17 -12.00
C ASP A 221 12.31 5.65 -11.81
N ASP A 222 13.09 5.09 -10.87
CA ASP A 222 13.06 3.66 -10.53
C ASP A 222 11.66 3.16 -10.14
N PHE A 223 10.92 3.96 -9.36
CA PHE A 223 9.54 3.60 -8.98
C PHE A 223 8.59 3.58 -10.17
N LEU A 224 8.78 4.51 -11.11
CA LEU A 224 8.01 4.61 -12.34
C LEU A 224 8.44 3.59 -13.43
N GLU A 225 9.56 2.90 -13.26
CA GLU A 225 9.88 1.73 -14.08
C GLU A 225 9.00 0.53 -13.70
N VAL A 226 8.73 0.35 -12.41
CA VAL A 226 7.88 -0.74 -11.90
C VAL A 226 6.41 -0.48 -12.19
N ILE A 227 5.97 0.77 -12.05
CA ILE A 227 4.62 1.18 -12.38
C ILE A 227 4.64 1.94 -13.69
N TRP A 228 4.28 1.26 -14.78
CA TRP A 228 4.20 1.91 -16.08
C TRP A 228 3.24 3.11 -16.03
N VAL A 229 3.76 4.26 -16.44
CA VAL A 229 3.02 5.52 -16.52
C VAL A 229 3.24 6.15 -17.90
N PRO A 230 2.18 6.57 -18.62
CA PRO A 230 2.34 7.31 -19.86
C PRO A 230 3.16 8.60 -19.63
N PRO A 231 4.11 8.94 -20.52
CA PRO A 231 4.96 10.13 -20.38
C PRO A 231 4.18 11.43 -20.16
N GLU A 232 2.98 11.55 -20.75
CA GLU A 232 2.15 12.75 -20.74
C GLU A 232 1.57 13.09 -19.35
N ILE A 233 1.54 12.10 -18.44
CA ILE A 233 0.97 12.23 -17.10
C ILE A 233 1.98 11.93 -15.98
N ARG A 234 3.22 11.55 -16.32
CA ARG A 234 4.30 11.22 -15.38
C ARG A 234 4.48 12.25 -14.27
N ASP A 235 4.60 13.52 -14.64
CA ASP A 235 4.84 14.64 -13.70
C ASP A 235 3.60 15.05 -12.90
N ARG A 236 2.42 14.54 -13.26
CA ARG A 236 1.14 14.85 -12.58
C ARG A 236 0.73 13.79 -11.57
N ILE A 237 1.36 12.63 -11.68
CA ILE A 237 0.97 11.37 -11.08
C ILE A 237 1.64 11.16 -9.73
N VAL A 238 2.91 11.55 -9.61
CA VAL A 238 3.59 11.53 -8.33
C VAL A 238 3.29 12.85 -7.63
N GLU A 239 2.74 12.75 -6.42
CA GLU A 239 2.61 13.93 -5.56
C GLU A 239 3.99 14.59 -5.40
N PRO A 240 4.12 15.92 -5.49
CA PRO A 240 5.39 16.59 -5.23
C PRO A 240 5.98 16.11 -3.90
N MET A 241 7.20 15.61 -3.92
CA MET A 241 7.91 15.10 -2.74
C MET A 241 9.08 16.02 -2.40
N THR A 242 9.57 15.88 -1.17
CA THR A 242 10.75 16.56 -0.67
C THR A 242 11.40 15.68 0.39
N SER A 243 12.60 16.05 0.82
CA SER A 243 13.36 15.35 1.84
C SER A 243 13.85 16.29 2.93
N VAL A 244 14.27 15.72 4.05
CA VAL A 244 14.90 16.50 5.13
C VAL A 244 16.11 17.27 4.60
N GLU A 245 16.94 16.66 3.76
CA GLU A 245 18.09 17.32 3.15
C GLU A 245 17.69 18.50 2.25
N GLU A 246 16.65 18.36 1.42
CA GLU A 246 16.18 19.45 0.55
C GLU A 246 15.56 20.62 1.33
N GLU A 247 14.89 20.34 2.44
CA GLU A 247 14.26 21.34 3.29
C GLU A 247 15.25 22.05 4.24
N THR A 248 16.38 21.40 4.56
CA THR A 248 17.33 21.90 5.59
C THR A 248 18.75 22.18 5.06
N GLY A 249 19.08 21.70 3.86
CA GLY A 249 20.43 21.70 3.30
C GLY A 249 21.41 20.75 4.00
N THR A 250 20.93 19.87 4.89
CA THR A 250 21.78 19.01 5.71
C THR A 250 21.41 17.54 5.51
N ALA A 251 22.38 16.73 5.07
CA ALA A 251 22.22 15.29 4.95
C ALA A 251 22.06 14.62 6.33
N VAL A 252 21.17 13.63 6.43
CA VAL A 252 20.90 12.90 7.68
C VAL A 252 21.48 11.49 7.61
N THR A 253 22.46 11.21 8.47
CA THR A 253 23.03 9.86 8.57
C THR A 253 22.07 8.91 9.29
N HIS A 254 22.33 7.60 9.19
CA HIS A 254 21.54 6.60 9.89
C HIS A 254 21.59 6.79 11.41
N GLU A 255 22.75 7.12 11.96
CA GLU A 255 22.99 7.30 13.40
C GLU A 255 22.19 8.49 13.93
N VAL A 256 22.27 9.64 13.25
CA VAL A 256 21.50 10.84 13.62
C VAL A 256 20.01 10.55 13.59
N PHE A 257 19.52 9.90 12.53
CA PHE A 257 18.12 9.50 12.45
C PHE A 257 17.72 8.56 13.60
N ARG A 258 18.54 7.54 13.89
CA ARG A 258 18.30 6.58 14.97
C ARG A 258 18.20 7.26 16.33
N GLU A 259 19.14 8.14 16.66
CA GLU A 259 19.15 8.85 17.94
C GLU A 259 17.90 9.74 18.11
N VAL A 260 17.54 10.49 17.07
CA VAL A 260 16.34 11.34 17.08
C VAL A 260 15.08 10.49 17.21
N ALA A 261 14.95 9.42 16.41
CA ALA A 261 13.78 8.55 16.42
C ALA A 261 13.59 7.87 17.78
N LEU A 262 14.65 7.29 18.36
CA LEU A 262 14.58 6.65 19.67
C LEU A 262 14.21 7.64 20.78
N SER A 263 14.76 8.87 20.73
CA SER A 263 14.42 9.90 21.71
C SER A 263 12.95 10.32 21.64
N VAL A 264 12.39 10.46 20.43
CA VAL A 264 10.97 10.78 20.24
C VAL A 264 10.11 9.61 20.69
N LEU A 265 10.40 8.39 20.24
CA LEU A 265 9.64 7.19 20.61
C LEU A 265 9.58 6.98 22.12
N ASN A 266 10.70 7.12 22.82
CA ASN A 266 10.76 7.02 24.29
C ASN A 266 9.88 8.09 24.97
N THR A 267 9.88 9.31 24.43
CA THR A 267 9.05 10.41 24.97
C THR A 267 7.56 10.17 24.74
N THR A 268 7.18 9.78 23.51
CA THR A 268 5.77 9.67 23.11
C THR A 268 5.11 8.39 23.60
N LEU A 269 5.81 7.26 23.55
CA LEU A 269 5.26 5.97 24.01
C LEU A 269 5.38 5.80 25.53
N GLY A 270 6.18 6.64 26.21
CA GLY A 270 6.37 6.59 27.66
C GLY A 270 6.97 5.26 28.15
N ALA A 271 7.70 4.56 27.28
CA ALA A 271 8.22 3.21 27.52
C ALA A 271 9.74 3.19 27.37
N GLU A 272 10.41 2.51 28.29
CA GLU A 272 11.85 2.26 28.20
C GLU A 272 12.13 1.32 27.01
N LEU A 273 12.86 1.84 26.01
CA LEU A 273 13.27 1.07 24.84
C LEU A 273 14.52 0.26 25.20
N ILE A 274 14.41 -1.07 25.13
CA ILE A 274 15.49 -2.00 25.43
C ILE A 274 15.90 -2.68 24.12
N ASP A 275 17.20 -2.69 23.82
CA ASP A 275 17.72 -3.46 22.69
C ASP A 275 17.44 -4.95 22.90
N GLY A 276 16.86 -5.61 21.90
CA GLY A 276 16.43 -7.00 22.00
C GLY A 276 16.35 -7.70 20.65
N ASN A 277 16.08 -9.01 20.70
CA ASN A 277 15.76 -9.78 19.51
C ASN A 277 14.28 -9.64 19.18
N LEU A 278 13.95 -9.70 17.88
CA LEU A 278 12.56 -9.74 17.44
C LEU A 278 11.86 -10.98 18.03
N THR A 279 10.67 -10.77 18.56
CA THR A 279 9.69 -11.82 18.85
C THR A 279 9.29 -12.53 17.56
N ARG A 280 8.52 -13.63 17.67
CA ARG A 280 8.06 -14.39 16.50
C ARG A 280 7.28 -13.51 15.52
N ASP A 281 6.34 -12.71 16.03
CA ASP A 281 5.46 -11.89 15.20
C ASP A 281 6.21 -10.70 14.60
N GLU A 282 7.13 -10.12 15.37
CA GLU A 282 8.07 -9.10 14.88
C GLU A 282 9.02 -9.63 13.81
N SER A 283 9.52 -10.84 13.98
CA SER A 283 10.34 -11.51 12.99
C SER A 283 9.55 -11.81 11.73
N PHE A 284 8.29 -12.27 11.86
CA PHE A 284 7.43 -12.51 10.70
C PHE A 284 7.18 -11.22 9.91
N ALA A 285 6.82 -10.12 10.58
CA ALA A 285 6.64 -8.82 9.93
C ALA A 285 7.94 -8.31 9.29
N TYR A 286 9.06 -8.40 10.01
CA TYR A 286 10.36 -7.99 9.49
C TYR A 286 10.79 -8.83 8.28
N GLN A 287 10.66 -10.16 8.31
CA GLN A 287 10.99 -11.01 7.18
C GLN A 287 10.06 -10.77 5.99
N ARG A 288 8.78 -10.49 6.25
CA ARG A 288 7.83 -10.08 5.20
C ARG A 288 8.34 -8.80 4.52
N THR A 289 8.63 -7.74 5.27
CA THR A 289 9.17 -6.49 4.67
C THR A 289 10.53 -6.69 4.02
N LYS A 290 11.43 -7.47 4.64
CA LYS A 290 12.75 -7.77 4.10
C LYS A 290 12.67 -8.53 2.78
N SER A 291 11.74 -9.49 2.66
CA SER A 291 11.52 -10.22 1.41
C SER A 291 11.02 -9.33 0.28
N LEU A 292 10.31 -8.24 0.64
CA LEU A 292 9.88 -7.21 -0.31
C LEU A 292 11.01 -6.24 -0.66
N SER A 293 12.00 -6.05 0.21
CA SER A 293 13.16 -5.18 -0.05
C SER A 293 14.37 -5.90 -0.65
N SER A 294 14.45 -7.24 -0.56
CA SER A 294 15.54 -8.02 -1.12
C SER A 294 15.27 -8.33 -2.60
N LYS A 295 15.39 -7.31 -3.44
CA LYS A 295 15.74 -7.41 -4.86
C LYS A 295 16.64 -6.24 -5.20
#